data_AF-A0A662JVD8-F1
#
_entry.id   AF-A0A662JVD8-F1
#
_cell.length_a   1.000
_cell.length_b   1.000
_cell.length_c   1.000
_cell.angle_alpha   90.00
_cell.angle_beta   90.00
_cell.angle_gamma   90.00
#
_symmetry.space_group_name_H-M   'P 1'
#
loop_
_entity.id
_entity.type
_entity.pdbx_description
1 polymer ?
#
loop_
_entity_poly.entity_id
_entity_poly.type
_entity_poly.pdbx_seq_one_letter_code
_entity_poly.pdbx_strand_id
1 'polypeptide(L)'
;VGENLCDLINDKDVSFGEKQRLIMLLARWFAGFHSFFRSEKGFLIHGDPVLRNFLFSDRVWGVDFEESRVGKPVEDVAGMCASVLSTNPMFTVDKFLLCKTFIQYYKELVDWEVEDVSQEVSYKLLEKTRWRPEQEAVLKKYAKSITEQGLPLDSL
;
A
#
# COMPACT_ATOMS: atom_id res chain seq x y z
N VAL A 1 16.62 17.23 -2.17
CA VAL A 1 16.52 16.07 -1.24
C VAL A 1 15.08 15.60 -1.33
N GLY A 2 14.84 14.29 -1.41
CA GLY A 2 13.46 13.76 -1.49
C GLY A 2 12.82 13.68 -0.11
N GLU A 3 11.51 13.90 -0.04
CA GLU A 3 10.71 13.82 1.19
C GLU A 3 10.11 12.42 1.35
N ASN A 4 10.05 11.91 2.58
CA ASN A 4 9.52 10.58 2.83
C ASN A 4 8.00 10.55 2.65
N LEU A 5 7.47 9.58 1.87
CA LEU A 5 6.02 9.48 1.67
C LEU A 5 5.26 9.17 2.96
N CYS A 6 5.87 8.45 3.92
CA CYS A 6 5.24 8.22 5.20
C CYS A 6 4.96 9.54 5.94
N ASP A 7 5.88 10.49 5.86
CA ASP A 7 5.73 11.78 6.54
C ASP A 7 4.66 12.62 5.82
N LEU A 8 4.76 12.76 4.49
CA LEU A 8 3.80 13.52 3.67
C LEU A 8 2.35 13.02 3.81
N ILE A 9 2.14 11.70 3.82
CA ILE A 9 0.79 11.11 3.95
C ILE A 9 0.19 11.34 5.34
N ASN A 10 1.02 11.40 6.38
CA ASN A 10 0.58 11.60 7.76
C ASN A 10 0.58 13.06 8.21
N ASP A 11 1.18 13.96 7.43
CA ASP A 11 1.22 15.39 7.74
C ASP A 11 -0.19 16.00 7.69
N LYS A 12 -0.57 16.70 8.76
CA LYS A 12 -1.86 17.39 8.88
C LYS A 12 -1.95 18.64 8.00
N ASP A 13 -0.81 19.22 7.66
CA ASP A 13 -0.72 20.46 6.87
C ASP A 13 -0.78 20.15 5.36
N VAL A 14 -0.57 18.88 4.98
CA VAL A 14 -0.80 18.39 3.61
C VAL A 14 -2.29 18.11 3.41
N SER A 15 -2.88 18.76 2.40
CA SER A 15 -4.29 18.57 2.05
C SER A 15 -4.60 17.14 1.61
N PHE A 16 -5.84 16.68 1.84
CA PHE A 16 -6.26 15.36 1.40
C PHE A 16 -6.11 15.16 -0.13
N GLY A 17 -6.43 16.18 -0.93
CA GLY A 17 -6.26 16.11 -2.40
C GLY A 17 -4.79 15.91 -2.81
N GLU A 18 -3.85 16.52 -2.09
CA GLU A 18 -2.43 16.31 -2.33
C GLU A 18 -1.98 14.90 -1.91
N LYS A 19 -2.50 14.37 -0.79
CA LYS A 19 -2.27 12.98 -0.39
C LYS A 19 -2.78 11.99 -1.44
N GLN A 20 -3.96 12.26 -2.01
CA GLN A 20 -4.50 11.45 -3.11
C GLN A 20 -3.58 11.50 -4.34
N ARG A 21 -3.09 12.68 -4.73
CA ARG A 21 -2.14 12.84 -5.83
C ARG A 21 -0.87 12.01 -5.61
N LEU A 22 -0.28 12.09 -4.42
CA LEU A 22 0.92 11.33 -4.04
C LEU A 22 0.67 9.81 -4.09
N ILE A 23 -0.48 9.36 -3.61
CA ILE A 23 -0.87 7.94 -3.67
C ILE A 23 -1.07 7.46 -5.11
N MET A 24 -1.64 8.27 -6.00
CA MET A 24 -1.74 7.92 -7.43
C MET A 24 -0.35 7.83 -8.09
N LEU A 25 0.58 8.72 -7.73
CA LEU A 25 1.96 8.63 -8.20
C LEU A 25 2.67 7.37 -7.69
N LEU A 26 2.40 6.98 -6.44
CA LEU A 26 2.91 5.74 -5.86
C LEU A 26 2.33 4.50 -6.57
N ALA A 27 1.03 4.48 -6.86
CA ALA A 27 0.40 3.42 -7.66
C ALA A 27 1.04 3.31 -9.05
N ARG A 28 1.31 4.45 -9.69
CA ARG A 28 2.04 4.50 -10.97
C ARG A 28 3.46 3.93 -10.85
N TRP A 29 4.15 4.20 -9.75
CA TRP A 29 5.48 3.63 -9.50
C TRP A 29 5.41 2.09 -9.44
N PHE A 30 4.50 1.52 -8.64
CA PHE A 30 4.33 0.07 -8.54
C PHE A 30 3.93 -0.55 -9.88
N ALA A 31 2.96 0.05 -10.59
CA ALA A 31 2.53 -0.45 -11.89
C ALA A 31 3.70 -0.45 -12.90
N GLY A 32 4.50 0.61 -12.92
CA GLY A 32 5.69 0.71 -13.75
C GLY A 32 6.75 -0.33 -13.38
N PHE A 33 7.03 -0.51 -12.09
CA PHE A 33 7.99 -1.49 -11.59
C PHE A 33 7.57 -2.92 -11.97
N HIS A 34 6.34 -3.30 -11.65
CA HIS A 34 5.81 -4.63 -11.97
C HIS A 34 5.75 -4.89 -13.47
N SER A 35 5.35 -3.90 -14.27
CA SER A 35 5.31 -4.03 -15.74
C SER A 35 6.70 -4.22 -16.33
N PHE A 36 7.68 -3.43 -15.87
CA PHE A 36 9.04 -3.45 -16.39
C PHE A 36 9.76 -4.77 -16.10
N PHE A 37 9.57 -5.33 -14.90
CA PHE A 37 10.23 -6.57 -14.48
C PHE A 37 9.35 -7.82 -14.65
N ARG A 38 8.21 -7.71 -15.35
CA ARG A 38 7.40 -8.87 -15.71
C ARG A 38 8.15 -9.75 -16.71
N SER A 39 8.14 -11.06 -16.47
CA SER A 39 8.74 -12.06 -17.35
C SER A 39 7.91 -13.34 -17.38
N GLU A 40 8.33 -14.32 -18.18
CA GLU A 40 7.73 -15.67 -18.21
C GLU A 40 7.78 -16.37 -16.83
N LYS A 41 8.71 -15.97 -15.96
CA LYS A 41 8.85 -16.53 -14.60
C LYS A 41 7.89 -15.89 -13.59
N GLY A 42 7.12 -14.88 -13.99
CA GLY A 42 6.23 -14.11 -13.13
C GLY A 42 6.65 -12.65 -12.99
N PHE A 43 6.18 -12.02 -11.92
CA PHE A 43 6.47 -10.62 -11.60
C PHE A 43 7.59 -10.54 -10.57
N LEU A 44 8.48 -9.57 -10.73
CA LEU A 44 9.31 -9.11 -9.63
C LEU A 44 8.47 -8.16 -8.76
N ILE A 45 8.46 -8.39 -7.45
CA ILE A 45 7.85 -7.50 -6.46
C ILE A 45 8.95 -6.81 -5.63
N HIS A 46 8.64 -5.65 -5.06
CA HIS A 46 9.50 -4.90 -4.16
C HIS A 46 9.82 -5.70 -2.90
N GLY A 47 8.84 -6.39 -2.33
CA GLY A 47 9.01 -7.31 -1.21
C GLY A 47 8.82 -6.68 0.17
N ASP A 48 9.28 -5.43 0.36
CA ASP A 48 8.97 -4.61 1.55
C ASP A 48 8.28 -3.27 1.20
N PRO A 49 6.99 -3.30 0.81
CA PRO A 49 6.26 -2.14 0.31
C PRO A 49 5.78 -1.22 1.45
N VAL A 50 6.67 -0.73 2.31
CA VAL A 50 6.32 0.24 3.36
C VAL A 50 6.51 1.68 2.90
N LEU A 51 5.63 2.60 3.29
CA LEU A 51 5.68 4.03 2.90
C LEU A 51 7.05 4.69 3.14
N ARG A 52 7.80 4.21 4.14
CA ARG A 52 9.13 4.76 4.46
C ARG A 52 10.17 4.47 3.37
N ASN A 53 9.96 3.43 2.58
CA ASN A 53 10.84 3.03 1.47
C ASN A 53 10.51 3.81 0.18
N PHE A 54 9.72 4.88 0.28
CA PHE A 54 9.36 5.71 -0.84
C PHE A 54 9.60 7.19 -0.56
N LEU A 55 10.25 7.84 -1.52
CA LEU A 55 10.59 9.25 -1.48
C LEU A 55 9.87 10.01 -2.59
N PHE A 56 9.44 11.23 -2.33
CA PHE A 56 8.89 12.15 -3.32
C PHE A 56 9.83 13.34 -3.53
N SER A 57 10.09 13.67 -4.79
CA SER A 57 10.75 14.90 -5.21
C SER A 57 10.03 15.50 -6.44
N ASP A 58 10.58 15.24 -7.61
CA ASP A 58 9.98 15.42 -8.94
C ASP A 58 9.03 14.26 -9.29
N ARG A 59 9.33 13.07 -8.78
CA ARG A 59 8.55 11.83 -8.92
C ARG A 59 8.65 10.99 -7.66
N VAL A 60 7.89 9.90 -7.62
CA VAL A 60 8.05 8.88 -6.59
C VAL A 60 9.24 8.00 -6.93
N TRP A 61 10.07 7.73 -5.92
CA TRP A 61 11.20 6.84 -5.97
C TRP A 61 11.02 5.75 -4.92
N GLY A 62 11.05 4.48 -5.33
CA GLY A 62 11.21 3.35 -4.42
C GLY A 62 12.69 3.11 -4.13
N VAL A 63 12.99 2.78 -2.89
CA VAL A 63 14.33 2.44 -2.39
C VAL A 63 14.25 1.15 -1.59
N ASP A 64 15.40 0.57 -1.24
CA ASP A 64 15.50 -0.66 -0.46
C ASP A 64 14.88 -1.89 -1.16
N PHE A 65 15.69 -2.51 -2.03
CA PHE A 65 15.30 -3.65 -2.85
C PHE A 65 15.85 -4.99 -2.29
N GLU A 66 16.33 -5.03 -1.05
CA GLU A 66 16.93 -6.26 -0.48
C GLU A 66 15.94 -7.42 -0.40
N GLU A 67 14.66 -7.10 -0.20
CA GLU A 67 13.56 -8.08 -0.13
C GLU A 67 12.91 -8.36 -1.51
N SER A 68 13.42 -7.77 -2.59
CA SER A 68 12.84 -7.95 -3.92
C SER A 68 13.00 -9.38 -4.43
N ARG A 69 11.90 -9.96 -4.91
CA ARG A 69 11.84 -11.36 -5.35
C ARG A 69 10.75 -11.59 -6.37
N VAL A 70 10.74 -12.76 -6.99
CA VAL A 70 9.58 -13.21 -7.77
C VAL A 70 8.40 -13.41 -6.81
N GLY A 71 7.25 -12.85 -7.18
CA GLY A 71 6.06 -12.87 -6.34
C GLY A 71 4.81 -12.43 -7.09
N LYS A 72 3.71 -12.26 -6.36
CA LYS A 72 2.45 -11.74 -6.91
C LYS A 72 2.36 -10.24 -6.65
N PRO A 73 2.02 -9.40 -7.64
CA PRO A 73 1.86 -7.96 -7.43
C PRO A 73 0.88 -7.56 -6.31
N VAL A 74 -0.12 -8.41 -6.03
CA VAL A 74 -1.05 -8.20 -4.91
C VAL A 74 -0.34 -8.12 -3.56
N GLU A 75 0.78 -8.82 -3.36
CA GLU A 75 1.55 -8.78 -2.11
C GLU A 75 2.07 -7.38 -1.83
N ASP A 76 2.60 -6.70 -2.85
CA ASP A 76 3.06 -5.31 -2.78
C ASP A 76 1.90 -4.34 -2.58
N VAL A 77 0.83 -4.52 -3.35
CA VAL A 77 -0.36 -3.67 -3.27
C VAL A 77 -0.98 -3.72 -1.87
N ALA A 78 -1.12 -4.93 -1.32
CA ALA A 78 -1.68 -5.16 -0.01
C ALA A 78 -0.72 -4.70 1.12
N GLY A 79 0.58 -4.95 0.98
CA GLY A 79 1.58 -4.51 1.93
C GLY A 79 1.63 -2.98 2.03
N MET A 80 1.52 -2.28 0.89
CA MET A 80 1.42 -0.82 0.85
C MET A 80 0.14 -0.31 1.53
N CYS A 81 -1.02 -0.89 1.25
CA CYS A 81 -2.26 -0.53 1.94
C CYS A 81 -2.15 -0.75 3.46
N ALA A 82 -1.59 -1.89 3.88
CA ALA A 82 -1.33 -2.16 5.30
C ALA A 82 -0.36 -1.13 5.90
N SER A 83 0.65 -0.67 5.16
CA SER A 83 1.55 0.40 5.59
C SER A 83 0.81 1.73 5.77
N VAL A 84 -0.01 2.14 4.80
CA VAL A 84 -0.81 3.37 4.87
C VAL A 84 -1.73 3.33 6.09
N LEU A 85 -2.51 2.26 6.26
CA LEU A 85 -3.50 2.11 7.34
C LEU A 85 -2.87 2.08 8.74
N SER A 86 -1.70 1.47 8.89
CA SER A 86 -1.06 1.21 10.19
C SER A 86 -0.02 2.24 10.64
N THR A 87 0.10 3.36 9.93
CA THR A 87 0.87 4.53 10.41
C THR A 87 0.00 5.42 11.30
N ASN A 88 0.57 6.22 12.19
CA ASN A 88 -0.19 7.06 13.13
C ASN A 88 -0.64 8.37 12.46
N PRO A 89 -1.92 8.82 12.58
CA PRO A 89 -3.07 8.14 13.20
C PRO A 89 -3.52 6.91 12.41
N MET A 90 -3.74 5.78 13.10
CA MET A 90 -4.06 4.50 12.44
C MET A 90 -5.53 4.42 12.03
N PHE A 91 -5.80 3.78 10.89
CA PHE A 91 -7.13 3.39 10.42
C PHE A 91 -8.17 4.53 10.34
N THR A 92 -7.73 5.73 9.94
CA THR A 92 -8.63 6.86 9.68
C THR A 92 -9.42 6.66 8.39
N VAL A 93 -10.58 7.33 8.27
CA VAL A 93 -11.39 7.34 7.05
C VAL A 93 -10.56 7.76 5.84
N ASP A 94 -9.77 8.83 5.97
CA ASP A 94 -8.87 9.30 4.92
C ASP A 94 -7.92 8.20 4.44
N LYS A 95 -7.33 7.41 5.34
CA LYS A 95 -6.40 6.34 4.96
C LYS A 95 -7.07 5.20 4.22
N PHE A 96 -8.31 4.88 4.56
CA PHE A 96 -9.11 3.94 3.77
C PHE A 96 -9.41 4.47 2.38
N LEU A 97 -9.75 5.76 2.25
CA LEU A 97 -9.96 6.40 0.96
C LEU A 97 -8.68 6.43 0.12
N LEU A 98 -7.53 6.70 0.74
CA LEU A 98 -6.22 6.63 0.08
C LEU A 98 -5.92 5.21 -0.42
N CYS A 99 -6.15 4.17 0.39
CA CYS A 99 -5.98 2.78 -0.06
C CYS A 99 -6.91 2.44 -1.23
N LYS A 100 -8.16 2.92 -1.19
CA LYS A 100 -9.11 2.77 -2.32
C LYS A 100 -8.56 3.44 -3.58
N THR A 101 -8.13 4.69 -3.50
CA THR A 101 -7.52 5.41 -4.62
C THR A 101 -6.30 4.68 -5.16
N PHE A 102 -5.42 4.19 -4.28
CA PHE A 102 -4.23 3.44 -4.65
C PHE A 102 -4.57 2.19 -5.46
N ILE A 103 -5.47 1.35 -4.94
CA ILE A 103 -5.86 0.08 -5.56
C ILE A 103 -6.56 0.32 -6.91
N GLN A 104 -7.52 1.24 -6.94
CA GLN A 104 -8.25 1.55 -8.17
C GLN A 104 -7.30 2.03 -9.27
N TYR A 105 -6.45 3.02 -8.94
CA TYR A 105 -5.53 3.57 -9.92
C TYR A 105 -4.47 2.56 -10.37
N TYR A 106 -3.99 1.71 -9.45
CA TYR A 106 -3.09 0.62 -9.81
C TYR A 106 -3.74 -0.35 -10.80
N LYS A 107 -4.99 -0.78 -10.54
CA LYS A 107 -5.75 -1.69 -11.43
C LYS A 107 -5.98 -1.10 -12.81
N GLU A 108 -6.24 0.20 -12.91
CA GLU A 108 -6.42 0.90 -14.19
C GLU A 108 -5.13 0.97 -15.04
N LEU A 109 -3.96 0.86 -14.42
CA LEU A 109 -2.67 1.00 -15.09
C LEU A 109 -2.07 -0.32 -15.57
N VAL A 110 -2.65 -1.46 -15.22
CA VAL A 110 -2.07 -2.79 -15.48
C VAL A 110 -3.04 -3.65 -16.28
N ASP A 111 -2.51 -4.60 -17.05
CA ASP A 111 -3.29 -5.51 -17.91
C ASP A 111 -3.48 -6.91 -17.30
N TRP A 112 -3.21 -7.06 -16.00
CA TRP A 112 -3.38 -8.30 -15.25
C TRP A 112 -4.34 -8.12 -14.08
N GLU A 113 -4.96 -9.23 -13.70
CA GLU A 113 -5.90 -9.25 -12.58
C GLU A 113 -5.19 -9.12 -11.24
N VAL A 114 -5.84 -8.38 -10.33
CA VAL A 114 -5.39 -8.15 -8.96
C VAL A 114 -6.57 -8.48 -8.03
N GLU A 115 -6.63 -9.76 -7.67
CA GLU A 115 -7.70 -10.35 -6.87
C GLU A 115 -7.31 -10.40 -5.38
N ASP A 116 -8.27 -10.72 -4.51
CA ASP A 116 -8.06 -11.00 -3.09
C ASP A 116 -7.35 -9.90 -2.26
N VAL A 117 -7.33 -8.66 -2.74
CA VAL A 117 -6.60 -7.55 -2.10
C VAL A 117 -7.00 -7.38 -0.64
N SER A 118 -8.29 -7.44 -0.30
CA SER A 118 -8.75 -7.30 1.09
C SER A 118 -8.23 -8.42 1.99
N GLN A 119 -8.24 -9.66 1.50
CA GLN A 119 -7.72 -10.82 2.23
C GLN A 119 -6.21 -10.68 2.46
N GLU A 120 -5.47 -10.26 1.45
CA GLU A 120 -4.03 -10.06 1.53
C GLU A 120 -3.69 -8.87 2.46
N VAL A 121 -4.45 -7.77 2.44
CA VAL A 121 -4.28 -6.65 3.39
C VAL A 121 -4.49 -7.11 4.82
N SER A 122 -5.54 -7.91 5.07
CA SER A 122 -5.80 -8.50 6.38
C SER A 122 -4.61 -9.34 6.85
N TYR A 123 -4.08 -10.21 5.98
CA TYR A 123 -2.89 -11.00 6.26
C TYR A 123 -1.68 -10.11 6.62
N LYS A 124 -1.40 -9.07 5.83
CA LYS A 124 -0.29 -8.13 6.07
C LYS A 124 -0.44 -7.35 7.38
N LEU A 125 -1.66 -7.02 7.80
CA LEU A 125 -1.91 -6.42 9.12
C LEU A 125 -1.62 -7.41 10.26
N LEU A 126 -1.98 -8.69 10.09
CA LEU A 126 -1.66 -9.73 11.07
C LEU A 126 -0.16 -10.00 11.17
N GLU A 127 0.58 -9.99 10.05
CA GLU A 127 2.05 -10.14 10.08
C GLU A 127 2.71 -9.04 10.95
N LYS A 128 2.19 -7.80 10.90
CA LYS A 128 2.71 -6.68 11.68
C LYS A 128 2.56 -6.86 13.19
N THR A 129 1.64 -7.70 13.69
CA THR A 129 1.47 -7.89 15.14
C THR A 129 2.71 -8.53 15.79
N ARG A 130 3.49 -9.28 15.01
CA ARG A 130 4.76 -9.88 15.47
C ARG A 130 5.78 -8.83 15.89
N TRP A 131 5.72 -7.66 15.24
CA TRP A 131 6.69 -6.58 15.41
C TRP A 131 6.14 -5.39 16.22
N ARG A 132 4.83 -5.37 16.48
CA ARG A 132 4.11 -4.30 17.18
C ARG A 132 3.09 -4.87 18.20
N PRO A 133 3.54 -5.63 19.21
CA PRO A 133 2.66 -6.30 20.16
C PRO A 133 1.72 -5.33 20.90
N GLU A 134 2.16 -4.09 21.14
CA GLU A 134 1.35 -3.04 21.75
C GLU A 134 0.17 -2.58 20.89
N GLN A 135 0.25 -2.80 19.57
CA GLN A 135 -0.82 -2.49 18.60
C GLN A 135 -1.62 -3.74 18.20
N GLU A 136 -1.34 -4.90 18.77
CA GLU A 136 -1.91 -6.19 18.32
C GLU A 136 -3.44 -6.18 18.31
N ALA A 137 -4.07 -5.68 19.39
CA ALA A 137 -5.52 -5.67 19.52
C ALA A 137 -6.19 -4.85 18.40
N VAL A 138 -5.65 -3.67 18.07
CA VAL A 138 -6.21 -2.82 17.01
C VAL A 138 -5.93 -3.38 15.62
N LEU A 139 -4.71 -3.91 15.37
CA LEU A 139 -4.37 -4.55 14.11
C LEU A 139 -5.27 -5.77 13.82
N LYS A 140 -5.48 -6.65 14.82
CA LYS A 140 -6.39 -7.80 14.70
C LYS A 140 -7.84 -7.39 14.46
N LYS A 141 -8.31 -6.35 15.16
CA LYS A 141 -9.67 -5.81 14.97
C LYS A 141 -9.90 -5.39 13.51
N TYR A 142 -8.99 -4.60 12.94
CA TYR A 142 -9.16 -4.11 11.57
C TYR A 142 -8.86 -5.17 10.52
N ALA A 143 -7.91 -6.08 10.74
CA ALA A 143 -7.70 -7.23 9.87
C ALA A 143 -9.00 -8.06 9.73
N LYS A 144 -9.65 -8.40 10.86
CA LYS A 144 -10.93 -9.08 10.86
C LYS A 144 -12.01 -8.30 10.12
N SER A 145 -12.14 -7.00 10.39
CA SER A 145 -13.12 -6.13 9.72
C SER A 145 -12.92 -6.10 8.20
N ILE A 146 -11.68 -6.01 7.73
CA ILE A 146 -11.35 -5.98 6.30
C ILE A 146 -11.63 -7.32 5.62
N THR A 147 -11.44 -8.45 6.32
CA THR A 147 -11.85 -9.76 5.81
C THR A 147 -13.37 -9.88 5.67
N GLU A 148 -14.13 -9.39 6.65
CA GLU A 148 -15.59 -9.54 6.68
C GLU A 148 -16.32 -8.56 5.74
N GLN A 149 -15.79 -7.36 5.57
CA GLN A 149 -16.47 -6.23 4.91
C GLN A 149 -15.72 -5.68 3.71
N GLY A 150 -14.57 -6.28 3.37
CA GLY A 150 -13.59 -5.70 2.46
C GLY A 150 -12.86 -4.49 3.06
N LEU A 151 -11.88 -3.97 2.32
CA LEU A 151 -11.64 -2.52 2.40
C LEU A 151 -12.96 -1.83 2.04
N PRO A 152 -13.31 -0.66 2.62
CA PRO A 152 -14.53 0.06 2.29
C PRO A 152 -14.53 0.44 0.79
N LEU A 153 -14.96 -0.51 -0.01
CA LEU A 153 -14.96 -0.55 -1.47
C LEU A 153 -16.36 -0.90 -1.98
N ASP A 154 -17.21 -1.51 -1.14
CA ASP A 154 -18.45 -2.18 -1.57
C ASP A 154 -19.72 -1.32 -1.44
N SER A 155 -19.58 0.00 -1.40
CA SER A 155 -20.73 0.94 -1.42
C SER A 155 -20.45 2.11 -2.36
N LEU A 156 -20.46 1.81 -3.67
CA LEU A 156 -20.87 2.74 -4.71
C LEU A 156 -21.72 1.97 -5.72
#